data_AF-A0A653B4N4-F1
#
_entry.id   AF-A0A653B4N4-F1
#
_cell.length_a   1.000
_cell.length_b   1.000
_cell.length_c   1.000
_cell.angle_alpha   90.00
_cell.angle_beta   90.00
_cell.angle_gamma   90.00
#
_symmetry.space_group_name_H-M   'P 1'
#
loop_
_entity.id
_entity.type
_entity.pdbx_description
1 polymer ?
#
loop_
_entity_poly.entity_id
_entity_poly.type
_entity_poly.pdbx_seq_one_letter_code
_entity_poly.pdbx_strand_id
1 'polypeptide(L)'
;MHDAEHRFYEDLFCVSTLRDMGGIFKYPPKSGSKYNSHGVVGAFKFPALEKLLEGKISDCPAVPNFIGNDIDFSKQNCFRMIFDDVTVWLPKLELAGQMFFFDKTLIRSAFTPGALDFNFNLTECEDAIEIHALPDIGICAWTFDQTYYRRRLGWLLTKKDVRDSFSSIWECMNQEKVFVTGGQYVWDFNFFPPSSLSGSEVTVIGSLSEDKRHMLVWEIAKIEVAVKYHKNLIFIHPNLKDPCPVGDKPSDSLTSLKVPTDSMMFLGEMNTSVSY
;
A
#
# COMPACT_ATOMS: atom_id res chain seq x y z
N MET A 1 -14.41 -24.26 25.97
CA MET A 1 -14.58 -24.19 24.51
C MET A 1 -14.99 -22.76 24.12
N HIS A 2 -14.14 -21.76 24.45
CA HIS A 2 -14.44 -20.33 24.25
C HIS A 2 -13.18 -19.50 23.93
N ASP A 3 -12.17 -20.14 23.33
CA ASP A 3 -10.79 -19.59 23.30
C ASP A 3 -10.22 -19.42 21.87
N ALA A 4 -11.08 -19.59 20.86
CA ALA A 4 -10.74 -19.48 19.45
C ALA A 4 -11.31 -18.19 18.81
N GLU A 5 -12.47 -17.71 19.26
CA GLU A 5 -13.07 -16.46 18.75
C GLU A 5 -12.32 -15.20 19.26
N HIS A 6 -11.68 -15.29 20.43
CA HIS A 6 -10.94 -14.15 21.00
C HIS A 6 -9.60 -13.87 20.27
N ARG A 7 -9.01 -14.88 19.63
CA ARG A 7 -7.77 -14.75 18.85
C ARG A 7 -7.98 -14.04 17.50
N PHE A 8 -9.14 -14.22 16.88
CA PHE A 8 -9.47 -13.56 15.61
C PHE A 8 -9.70 -12.05 15.74
N TYR A 9 -10.06 -11.58 16.95
CA TYR A 9 -10.30 -10.16 17.23
C TYR A 9 -9.01 -9.38 17.54
N GLU A 10 -7.97 -10.01 18.09
CA GLU A 10 -6.69 -9.34 18.38
C GLU A 10 -5.86 -9.07 17.12
N ASP A 11 -5.91 -9.96 16.12
CA ASP A 11 -5.29 -9.73 14.81
C ASP A 11 -5.94 -8.54 14.05
N LEU A 12 -7.21 -8.23 14.36
CA LEU A 12 -7.94 -7.10 13.80
C LEU A 12 -7.47 -5.75 14.36
N PHE A 13 -6.97 -5.73 15.60
CA PHE A 13 -6.49 -4.50 16.26
C PHE A 13 -5.15 -4.02 15.68
N CYS A 14 -4.30 -4.95 15.24
CA CYS A 14 -3.05 -4.60 14.53
C CYS A 14 -3.35 -3.91 13.20
N VAL A 15 -4.45 -4.26 12.52
CA VAL A 15 -4.87 -3.65 11.24
C VAL A 15 -5.56 -2.30 11.42
N SER A 16 -6.33 -2.10 12.50
CA SER A 16 -6.89 -0.77 12.80
C SER A 16 -5.80 0.23 13.16
N THR A 17 -4.75 -0.19 13.88
CA THR A 17 -3.63 0.70 14.19
C THR A 17 -2.82 1.09 12.95
N LEU A 18 -2.70 0.25 11.91
CA LEU A 18 -2.04 0.66 10.64
C LEU A 18 -2.73 1.86 9.97
N ARG A 19 -4.06 1.95 10.06
CA ARG A 19 -4.83 3.08 9.52
C ARG A 19 -4.89 4.26 10.50
N ASP A 20 -4.91 3.96 11.80
CA ASP A 20 -4.83 4.97 12.84
C ASP A 20 -3.42 5.59 12.92
N MET A 21 -2.36 4.96 12.41
CA MET A 21 -1.05 5.60 12.21
C MET A 21 -1.15 6.79 11.24
N GLY A 22 -2.00 6.71 10.20
CA GLY A 22 -2.36 7.87 9.38
C GLY A 22 -3.07 8.99 10.17
N GLY A 23 -3.73 8.63 11.29
CA GLY A 23 -4.32 9.55 12.26
C GLY A 23 -3.33 10.08 13.32
N ILE A 24 -2.29 9.31 13.68
CA ILE A 24 -1.22 9.74 14.60
C ILE A 24 -0.45 10.94 14.01
N PHE A 25 -0.34 11.04 12.69
CA PHE A 25 0.25 12.21 12.02
C PHE A 25 -0.61 13.48 12.11
N LYS A 26 -1.90 13.39 12.49
CA LYS A 26 -2.79 14.54 12.71
C LYS A 26 -2.99 14.80 14.20
N TYR A 27 -1.90 14.91 14.97
CA TYR A 27 -2.01 15.28 16.39
C TYR A 27 -2.30 16.79 16.56
N PRO A 28 -3.33 17.20 17.33
CA PRO A 28 -3.58 18.61 17.62
C PRO A 28 -2.47 19.16 18.53
N PRO A 29 -1.81 20.28 18.18
CA PRO A 29 -0.72 20.83 18.99
C PRO A 29 -1.18 21.15 20.42
N LYS A 30 -0.34 20.83 21.40
CA LYS A 30 -0.45 21.42 22.75
C LYS A 30 -0.29 22.94 22.62
N SER A 31 -1.18 23.69 23.29
CA SER A 31 -1.35 25.14 23.12
C SER A 31 -0.02 25.89 23.10
N GLY A 32 0.24 26.63 22.02
CA GLY A 32 1.35 27.59 21.93
C GLY A 32 2.43 27.28 20.88
N SER A 33 2.43 26.10 20.27
CA SER A 33 3.31 25.77 19.14
C SER A 33 2.52 25.80 17.83
N LYS A 34 2.96 26.60 16.84
CA LYS A 34 2.38 26.59 15.49
C LYS A 34 2.81 25.29 14.80
N TYR A 35 1.98 24.25 14.91
CA TYR A 35 2.10 23.05 14.08
C TYR A 35 1.77 23.43 12.63
N ASN A 36 2.77 23.44 11.75
CA ASN A 36 2.52 23.55 10.32
C ASN A 36 2.15 22.15 9.80
N SER A 37 0.85 21.87 9.76
CA SER A 37 0.25 20.62 9.26
C SER A 37 0.51 20.32 7.78
N HIS A 38 1.26 21.18 7.09
CA HIS A 38 1.46 21.09 5.64
C HIS A 38 2.72 20.31 5.24
N GLY A 39 3.63 20.02 6.18
CA GLY A 39 4.91 19.36 5.88
C GLY A 39 5.71 20.06 4.78
N VAL A 40 6.80 19.43 4.35
CA VAL A 40 7.49 19.78 3.10
C VAL A 40 7.06 18.76 2.06
N VAL A 41 6.55 19.26 0.93
CA VAL A 41 6.24 18.41 -0.23
C VAL A 41 7.55 18.13 -0.97
N GLY A 42 7.86 16.85 -1.15
CA GLY A 42 8.96 16.38 -1.98
C GLY A 42 8.45 15.53 -3.12
N ALA A 43 9.15 15.52 -4.25
CA ALA A 43 8.92 14.58 -5.33
C ALA A 43 10.27 13.98 -5.74
N PHE A 44 10.34 12.66 -5.86
CA PHE A 44 11.56 11.96 -6.24
C PHE A 44 11.24 10.75 -7.11
N LYS A 45 12.24 10.28 -7.87
CA LYS A 45 12.13 9.00 -8.56
C LYS A 45 12.54 7.88 -7.62
N PHE A 46 11.67 6.89 -7.45
CA PHE A 46 11.99 5.73 -6.64
C PHE A 46 13.26 5.05 -7.19
N PRO A 47 14.28 4.78 -6.37
CA PRO A 47 15.55 4.29 -6.86
C PRO A 47 15.45 2.83 -7.34
N ALA A 48 16.52 2.37 -7.98
CA ALA A 48 16.73 0.94 -8.18
C ALA A 48 16.86 0.23 -6.81
N LEU A 49 16.36 -1.00 -6.70
CA LEU A 49 16.28 -1.70 -5.41
C LEU A 49 17.66 -1.89 -4.75
N GLU A 50 18.72 -2.05 -5.54
CA GLU A 50 20.10 -2.18 -5.05
C GLU A 50 20.66 -0.91 -4.38
N LYS A 51 20.02 0.24 -4.61
CA LYS A 51 20.37 1.52 -3.97
C LYS A 51 19.54 1.79 -2.71
N LEU A 52 18.57 0.93 -2.42
CA LEU A 52 17.73 1.03 -1.24
C LEU A 52 18.49 0.50 -0.04
N LEU A 53 18.60 1.33 0.99
CA LEU A 53 19.20 0.95 2.26
C LEU A 53 18.10 0.75 3.30
N GLU A 54 18.38 -0.07 4.30
CA GLU A 54 17.49 -0.28 5.44
C GLU A 54 17.85 0.68 6.58
N GLY A 55 16.85 1.03 7.38
CA GLY A 55 17.01 1.80 8.60
C GLY A 55 15.74 1.81 9.44
N LYS A 56 15.78 2.48 10.59
CA LYS A 56 14.62 2.69 11.44
C LYS A 56 14.19 4.15 11.43
N ILE A 57 12.95 4.41 11.84
CA ILE A 57 12.49 5.78 12.07
C ILE A 57 13.44 6.50 13.03
N SER A 58 13.83 5.87 14.14
CA SER A 58 14.76 6.43 15.15
C SER A 58 16.10 6.90 14.60
N ASP A 59 16.54 6.37 13.47
CA ASP A 59 17.85 6.67 12.88
C ASP A 59 17.81 7.98 12.06
N CYS A 60 16.63 8.51 11.78
CA CYS A 60 16.44 9.70 10.96
C CYS A 60 16.63 10.99 11.79
N PRO A 61 17.57 11.89 11.42
CA PRO A 61 17.77 13.17 12.10
C PRO A 61 16.58 14.15 11.99
N ALA A 62 15.63 13.89 11.09
CA ALA A 62 14.43 14.71 10.90
C ALA A 62 13.25 14.27 11.78
N VAL A 63 13.44 13.27 12.66
CA VAL A 63 12.41 12.77 13.57
C VAL A 63 12.07 13.83 14.60
N PRO A 64 10.79 14.23 14.71
CA PRO A 64 10.37 15.12 15.79
C PRO A 64 10.58 14.46 17.16
N ASN A 65 11.03 15.22 18.15
CA ASN A 65 11.30 14.73 19.51
C ASN A 65 10.15 13.94 20.15
N PHE A 66 8.89 14.29 19.86
CA PHE A 66 7.73 13.58 20.41
C PHE A 66 7.51 12.21 19.75
N ILE A 67 7.89 12.06 18.48
CA ILE A 67 7.83 10.79 17.74
C ILE A 67 8.98 9.87 18.19
N GLY A 68 10.18 10.44 18.38
CA GLY A 68 11.33 9.67 18.89
C GLY A 68 11.13 9.09 20.29
N ASN A 69 10.20 9.66 21.08
CA ASN A 69 9.88 9.18 22.42
C ASN A 69 8.85 8.03 22.44
N ASP A 70 8.16 7.79 21.32
CA ASP A 70 7.28 6.63 21.19
C ASP A 70 8.13 5.40 20.80
N ILE A 71 8.27 4.47 21.73
CA ILE A 71 9.15 3.32 21.61
C ILE A 71 8.71 2.37 20.50
N ASP A 72 7.41 2.27 20.23
CA ASP A 72 6.89 1.33 19.24
C ASP A 72 6.92 1.95 17.85
N PHE A 73 6.67 3.26 17.75
CA PHE A 73 6.78 3.99 16.49
C PHE A 73 8.24 4.17 16.05
N SER A 74 9.14 4.54 16.97
CA SER A 74 10.55 4.81 16.63
C SER A 74 11.29 3.58 16.09
N LYS A 75 10.87 2.36 16.45
CA LYS A 75 11.46 1.10 15.98
C LYS A 75 11.03 0.68 14.59
N GLN A 76 9.98 1.28 14.03
CA GLN A 76 9.43 0.89 12.74
C GLN A 76 10.47 1.01 11.62
N ASN A 77 10.42 0.07 10.69
CA ASN A 77 11.39 -0.03 9.59
C ASN A 77 11.13 1.04 8.52
N CYS A 78 12.23 1.53 7.93
CA CYS A 78 12.25 2.49 6.84
C CYS A 78 13.13 2.02 5.69
N PHE A 79 12.71 2.35 4.48
CA PHE A 79 13.61 2.44 3.34
C PHE A 79 14.36 3.78 3.37
N ARG A 80 15.68 3.73 3.24
CA ARG A 80 16.56 4.88 3.17
C ARG A 80 17.14 5.00 1.77
N MET A 81 17.00 6.18 1.18
CA MET A 81 17.47 6.47 -0.18
C MET A 81 18.00 7.90 -0.29
N ILE A 82 18.88 8.15 -1.27
CA ILE A 82 19.47 9.48 -1.50
C ILE A 82 18.86 10.07 -2.78
N PHE A 83 18.41 11.31 -2.69
CA PHE A 83 17.88 12.10 -3.80
C PHE A 83 18.36 13.55 -3.65
N ASP A 84 19.05 14.08 -4.67
CA ASP A 84 19.58 15.46 -4.70
C ASP A 84 20.24 15.89 -3.38
N ASP A 85 21.18 15.07 -2.89
CA ASP A 85 21.91 15.22 -1.62
C ASP A 85 21.06 15.19 -0.34
N VAL A 86 19.76 14.87 -0.46
CA VAL A 86 18.86 14.62 0.66
C VAL A 86 18.66 13.12 0.86
N THR A 87 18.89 12.65 2.08
CA THR A 87 18.56 11.28 2.49
C THR A 87 17.09 11.20 2.89
N VAL A 88 16.28 10.55 2.08
CA VAL A 88 14.86 10.29 2.33
C VAL A 88 14.70 9.00 3.13
N TRP A 89 13.93 9.08 4.21
CA TRP A 89 13.54 7.97 5.08
C TRP A 89 12.05 7.73 4.91
N LEU A 90 11.72 6.63 4.23
CA LEU A 90 10.36 6.24 3.90
C LEU A 90 9.92 5.07 4.77
N PRO A 91 8.97 5.24 5.71
CA PRO A 91 8.43 4.12 6.47
C PRO A 91 7.91 3.01 5.55
N LYS A 92 8.32 1.77 5.83
CA LYS A 92 7.90 0.61 5.02
C LYS A 92 6.39 0.44 5.03
N LEU A 93 5.79 0.64 6.20
CA LEU A 93 4.34 0.55 6.35
C LEU A 93 3.59 1.57 5.49
N GLU A 94 4.10 2.80 5.36
CA GLU A 94 3.48 3.82 4.50
C GLU A 94 3.51 3.38 3.03
N LEU A 95 4.64 2.86 2.56
CA LEU A 95 4.74 2.36 1.19
C LEU A 95 3.81 1.16 0.95
N ALA A 96 3.79 0.17 1.85
CA ALA A 96 2.86 -0.96 1.75
C ALA A 96 1.38 -0.50 1.83
N GLY A 97 1.11 0.51 2.65
CA GLY A 97 -0.18 1.19 2.77
C GLY A 97 -0.69 1.69 1.42
N GLN A 98 0.16 2.44 0.72
CA GLN A 98 -0.18 2.94 -0.60
C GLN A 98 -0.17 1.90 -1.70
N MET A 99 0.54 0.79 -1.55
CA MET A 99 0.60 -0.22 -2.61
C MET A 99 -0.53 -1.25 -2.49
N PHE A 100 -0.78 -1.74 -1.28
CA PHE A 100 -1.52 -2.99 -1.05
C PHE A 100 -2.75 -2.81 -0.16
N PHE A 101 -2.77 -1.83 0.74
CA PHE A 101 -3.79 -1.73 1.80
C PHE A 101 -4.96 -0.82 1.43
N PHE A 102 -5.36 -0.83 0.15
CA PHE A 102 -6.52 -0.10 -0.34
C PHE A 102 -7.86 -0.82 -0.12
N ASP A 103 -7.82 -2.07 0.36
CA ASP A 103 -8.99 -2.86 0.74
C ASP A 103 -8.72 -3.69 2.00
N LYS A 104 -9.71 -3.81 2.89
CA LYS A 104 -9.58 -4.58 4.15
C LYS A 104 -9.31 -6.06 3.89
N THR A 105 -9.86 -6.64 2.82
CA THR A 105 -9.58 -8.02 2.43
C THR A 105 -8.12 -8.18 2.02
N LEU A 106 -7.57 -7.23 1.26
CA LEU A 106 -6.17 -7.28 0.83
C LEU A 106 -5.22 -7.15 2.03
N ILE A 107 -5.56 -6.32 3.02
CA ILE A 107 -4.78 -6.25 4.26
C ILE A 107 -4.72 -7.64 4.92
N ARG A 108 -5.85 -8.30 5.15
CA ARG A 108 -5.88 -9.65 5.74
C ARG A 108 -5.12 -10.68 4.91
N SER A 109 -5.23 -10.56 3.58
CA SER A 109 -4.55 -11.43 2.64
C SER A 109 -3.03 -11.30 2.71
N ALA A 110 -2.51 -10.11 2.99
CA ALA A 110 -1.06 -9.88 3.10
C ALA A 110 -0.42 -10.67 4.26
N PHE A 111 -1.21 -11.06 5.26
CA PHE A 111 -0.79 -11.85 6.41
C PHE A 111 -1.11 -13.34 6.28
N THR A 112 -1.50 -13.81 5.09
CA THR A 112 -1.90 -15.20 4.85
C THR A 112 -1.14 -15.76 3.64
N PRO A 113 -0.51 -16.95 3.75
CA PRO A 113 0.27 -17.50 2.64
C PRO A 113 -0.65 -17.86 1.47
N GLY A 114 -0.26 -17.47 0.25
CA GLY A 114 -1.01 -17.80 -0.97
C GLY A 114 -2.40 -17.17 -1.06
N ALA A 115 -2.74 -16.19 -0.22
CA ALA A 115 -4.10 -15.65 -0.14
C ALA A 115 -4.61 -15.06 -1.46
N LEU A 116 -3.74 -14.46 -2.28
CA LEU A 116 -4.14 -13.95 -3.60
C LEU A 116 -4.67 -15.06 -4.51
N ASP A 117 -4.05 -16.25 -4.48
CA ASP A 117 -4.45 -17.39 -5.30
C ASP A 117 -5.70 -18.10 -4.75
N PHE A 118 -5.92 -18.03 -3.43
CA PHE A 118 -7.18 -18.47 -2.83
C PHE A 118 -8.32 -17.54 -3.18
N ASN A 119 -8.07 -16.24 -3.25
CA ASN A 119 -9.10 -15.23 -3.42
C ASN A 119 -9.46 -14.99 -4.90
N PHE A 120 -8.46 -15.11 -5.80
CA PHE A 120 -8.60 -14.80 -7.20
C PHE A 120 -8.05 -15.93 -8.07
N ASN A 121 -8.83 -16.32 -9.07
CA ASN A 121 -8.39 -17.23 -10.12
C ASN A 121 -8.13 -16.45 -11.42
N LEU A 122 -6.93 -16.58 -11.97
CA LEU A 122 -6.52 -15.92 -13.20
C LEU A 122 -6.56 -16.92 -14.36
N THR A 123 -7.37 -16.61 -15.37
CA THR A 123 -7.46 -17.42 -16.60
C THR A 123 -6.92 -16.61 -17.78
N GLU A 124 -5.88 -17.11 -18.43
CA GLU A 124 -5.37 -16.50 -19.66
C GLU A 124 -6.19 -16.94 -20.87
N CYS A 125 -6.78 -15.97 -21.56
CA CYS A 125 -7.42 -16.10 -22.85
C CYS A 125 -6.52 -15.52 -23.95
N GLU A 126 -6.96 -15.59 -25.21
CA GLU A 126 -6.21 -15.11 -26.37
C GLU A 126 -5.89 -13.60 -26.25
N ASP A 127 -6.93 -12.77 -26.04
CA ASP A 127 -6.81 -11.31 -25.97
C ASP A 127 -6.92 -10.72 -24.54
N ALA A 128 -7.23 -11.55 -23.55
CA ALA A 128 -7.56 -11.11 -22.20
C ALA A 128 -6.97 -12.00 -21.10
N ILE A 129 -6.85 -11.45 -19.91
CA ILE A 129 -6.67 -12.16 -18.65
C ILE A 129 -7.95 -11.93 -17.84
N GLU A 130 -8.69 -13.00 -17.61
CA GLU A 130 -9.86 -12.97 -16.77
C GLU A 130 -9.46 -13.18 -15.31
N ILE A 131 -9.92 -12.27 -14.45
CA ILE A 131 -9.68 -12.29 -13.01
C ILE A 131 -11.01 -12.61 -12.35
N HIS A 132 -11.16 -13.87 -11.93
CA HIS A 132 -12.34 -14.38 -11.25
C HIS A 132 -12.17 -14.21 -9.74
N ALA A 133 -12.97 -13.34 -9.14
CA ALA A 133 -13.04 -13.20 -7.68
C ALA A 133 -13.99 -14.24 -7.08
N LEU A 134 -13.59 -14.90 -5.99
CA LEU A 134 -14.47 -15.85 -5.31
C LEU A 134 -15.68 -15.15 -4.65
N PRO A 135 -16.84 -15.84 -4.52
CA PRO A 135 -18.07 -15.26 -3.96
C PRO A 135 -17.91 -14.68 -2.55
N ASP A 136 -17.09 -15.33 -1.71
CA ASP A 136 -16.95 -15.03 -0.28
C ASP A 136 -15.66 -14.26 0.06
N ILE A 137 -15.03 -13.65 -0.94
CA ILE A 137 -13.78 -12.88 -0.78
C ILE A 137 -13.92 -11.65 0.15
N GLY A 138 -15.15 -11.25 0.49
CA GLY A 138 -15.40 -10.11 1.39
C GLY A 138 -15.13 -8.74 0.75
N ILE A 139 -14.87 -8.69 -0.55
CA ILE A 139 -14.80 -7.47 -1.36
C ILE A 139 -16.18 -7.21 -1.93
N CYS A 140 -16.69 -5.99 -1.77
CA CYS A 140 -17.99 -5.64 -2.33
C CYS A 140 -17.92 -5.64 -3.87
N ALA A 141 -18.92 -6.24 -4.52
CA ALA A 141 -18.97 -6.34 -5.99
C ALA A 141 -18.86 -4.96 -6.68
N TRP A 142 -19.54 -3.93 -6.15
CA TRP A 142 -19.50 -2.57 -6.71
C TRP A 142 -18.09 -1.94 -6.69
N THR A 143 -17.17 -2.42 -5.85
CA THR A 143 -15.78 -1.94 -5.83
C THR A 143 -15.08 -2.27 -7.16
N PHE A 144 -15.44 -3.37 -7.81
CA PHE A 144 -14.94 -3.73 -9.14
C PHE A 144 -15.51 -2.84 -10.25
N ASP A 145 -16.57 -2.05 -10.03
CA ASP A 145 -17.02 -1.07 -11.01
C ASP A 145 -16.06 0.12 -11.11
N GLN A 146 -15.24 0.34 -10.08
CA GLN A 146 -14.31 1.46 -10.02
C GLN A 146 -13.06 1.19 -10.86
N THR A 147 -12.82 2.02 -11.87
CA THR A 147 -11.63 1.87 -12.75
C THR A 147 -10.33 1.93 -11.96
N TYR A 148 -10.17 2.86 -11.01
CA TYR A 148 -8.96 2.96 -10.20
C TYR A 148 -8.68 1.67 -9.40
N TYR A 149 -9.72 1.07 -8.83
CA TYR A 149 -9.61 -0.15 -8.04
C TYR A 149 -9.16 -1.32 -8.92
N ARG A 150 -9.81 -1.50 -10.07
CA ARG A 150 -9.45 -2.52 -11.05
C ARG A 150 -8.02 -2.34 -11.58
N ARG A 151 -7.54 -1.11 -11.75
CA ARG A 151 -6.16 -0.83 -12.16
C ARG A 151 -5.17 -1.29 -11.09
N ARG A 152 -5.38 -0.90 -9.83
CA ARG A 152 -4.53 -1.28 -8.70
C ARG A 152 -4.53 -2.78 -8.46
N LEU A 153 -5.71 -3.37 -8.40
CA LEU A 153 -5.86 -4.81 -8.20
C LEU A 153 -5.32 -5.61 -9.39
N GLY A 154 -5.54 -5.14 -10.62
CA GLY A 154 -4.99 -5.76 -11.83
C GLY A 154 -3.46 -5.74 -11.82
N TRP A 155 -2.85 -4.62 -11.42
CA TRP A 155 -1.40 -4.51 -11.28
C TRP A 155 -0.86 -5.48 -10.23
N LEU A 156 -1.48 -5.50 -9.04
CA LEU A 156 -1.16 -6.43 -7.97
C LEU A 156 -1.27 -7.89 -8.41
N LEU A 157 -2.33 -8.27 -9.12
CA LEU A 157 -2.60 -9.67 -9.45
C LEU A 157 -1.82 -10.19 -10.66
N THR A 158 -1.37 -9.32 -11.57
CA THR A 158 -0.77 -9.74 -12.86
C THR A 158 0.73 -9.49 -12.98
N LYS A 159 1.31 -8.58 -12.19
CA LYS A 159 2.75 -8.35 -12.19
C LYS A 159 3.42 -9.22 -11.15
N LYS A 160 4.26 -10.17 -11.61
CA LYS A 160 4.90 -11.15 -10.75
C LYS A 160 5.69 -10.51 -9.61
N ASP A 161 6.50 -9.49 -9.89
CA ASP A 161 7.32 -8.82 -8.88
C ASP A 161 6.47 -8.09 -7.82
N VAL A 162 5.29 -7.57 -8.21
CA VAL A 162 4.33 -6.95 -7.29
C VAL A 162 3.65 -8.00 -6.41
N ARG A 163 3.31 -9.17 -6.97
CA ARG A 163 2.80 -10.31 -6.20
C ARG A 163 3.83 -10.82 -5.21
N ASP A 164 5.08 -10.99 -5.65
CA ASP A 164 6.19 -11.43 -4.81
C ASP A 164 6.40 -10.43 -3.66
N SER A 165 6.36 -9.13 -3.95
CA SER A 165 6.43 -8.07 -2.94
C SER A 165 5.28 -8.14 -1.92
N PHE A 166 4.04 -8.36 -2.37
CA PHE A 166 2.89 -8.55 -1.48
C PHE A 166 3.07 -9.79 -0.59
N SER A 167 3.48 -10.93 -1.17
CA SER A 167 3.72 -12.18 -0.43
C SER A 167 4.85 -12.07 0.59
N SER A 168 5.84 -11.20 0.33
CA SER A 168 6.96 -10.99 1.25
C SER A 168 6.54 -10.47 2.63
N ILE A 169 5.37 -9.82 2.76
CA ILE A 169 4.83 -9.35 4.05
C ILE A 169 4.66 -10.54 5.01
N TRP A 170 4.00 -11.60 4.55
CA TRP A 170 3.79 -12.81 5.33
C TRP A 170 5.10 -13.55 5.61
N GLU A 171 6.00 -13.60 4.62
CA GLU A 171 7.32 -14.23 4.77
C GLU A 171 8.16 -13.55 5.84
N CYS A 172 8.30 -12.22 5.77
CA CYS A 172 8.98 -11.40 6.76
C CYS A 172 8.35 -11.59 8.14
N MET A 173 7.01 -11.47 8.27
CA MET A 173 6.33 -11.67 9.55
C MET A 173 6.66 -13.03 10.18
N ASN A 174 6.61 -14.10 9.39
CA ASN A 174 6.85 -15.43 9.92
C ASN A 174 8.31 -15.71 10.27
N GLN A 175 9.25 -15.04 9.61
CA GLN A 175 10.69 -15.18 9.88
C GLN A 175 11.13 -14.30 11.06
N GLU A 176 10.52 -13.12 11.23
CA GLU A 176 11.03 -12.06 12.10
C GLU A 176 10.23 -11.90 13.40
N LYS A 177 8.99 -12.43 13.50
CA LYS A 177 8.18 -12.30 14.72
C LYS A 177 8.89 -12.89 15.93
N VAL A 178 8.83 -12.18 17.05
CA VAL A 178 9.43 -12.58 18.31
C VAL A 178 8.33 -12.84 19.34
N PHE A 179 8.48 -13.92 20.10
CA PHE A 179 7.60 -14.19 21.23
C PHE A 179 8.06 -13.42 22.46
N VAL A 180 7.21 -12.56 23.00
CA VAL A 180 7.51 -11.79 24.22
C VAL A 180 6.91 -12.43 25.46
N THR A 181 7.60 -12.27 26.58
CA THR A 181 7.15 -12.72 27.90
C THR A 181 5.78 -12.11 28.22
N GLY A 182 4.75 -12.95 28.29
CA GLY A 182 3.35 -12.50 28.37
C GLY A 182 2.42 -13.18 27.36
N GLY A 183 2.97 -13.95 26.40
CA GLY A 183 2.17 -14.84 25.56
C GLY A 183 1.86 -14.35 24.15
N GLN A 184 2.45 -13.22 23.74
CA GLN A 184 2.13 -12.57 22.47
C GLN A 184 3.32 -12.58 21.52
N TYR A 185 3.04 -12.65 20.22
CA TYR A 185 4.03 -12.39 19.19
C TYR A 185 4.01 -10.91 18.85
N VAL A 186 5.19 -10.31 18.74
CA VAL A 186 5.39 -8.95 18.24
C VAL A 186 6.27 -8.99 16.99
N TRP A 187 6.00 -8.08 16.07
CA TRP A 187 6.71 -7.96 14.82
C TRP A 187 6.73 -6.50 14.39
N ASP A 188 7.92 -6.00 14.04
CA ASP A 188 8.08 -4.69 13.41
C ASP A 188 7.84 -4.85 11.90
N PHE A 189 6.87 -4.12 11.36
CA PHE A 189 6.40 -4.33 9.98
C PHE A 189 7.56 -4.29 8.97
N ASN A 190 7.61 -5.28 8.09
CA ASN A 190 8.63 -5.41 7.06
C ASN A 190 8.09 -6.06 5.78
N PHE A 191 8.68 -5.70 4.64
CA PHE A 191 8.44 -6.30 3.33
C PHE A 191 9.52 -5.87 2.34
N PHE A 192 9.60 -6.56 1.20
CA PHE A 192 10.45 -6.18 0.08
C PHE A 192 9.63 -5.44 -0.99
N PRO A 193 10.04 -4.26 -1.47
CA PRO A 193 9.29 -3.52 -2.49
C PRO A 193 9.50 -4.14 -3.88
N PRO A 194 8.57 -3.98 -4.83
CA PRO A 194 8.70 -4.59 -6.15
C PRO A 194 9.65 -3.79 -7.05
N SER A 195 10.33 -4.50 -7.95
CA SER A 195 11.26 -3.89 -8.91
C SER A 195 10.60 -2.90 -9.88
N SER A 196 9.31 -3.10 -10.18
CA SER A 196 8.50 -2.23 -11.04
C SER A 196 8.27 -0.84 -10.44
N LEU A 197 8.58 -0.63 -9.17
CA LEU A 197 8.52 0.70 -8.57
C LEU A 197 9.71 1.56 -9.00
N SER A 198 10.86 0.97 -9.36
CA SER A 198 12.05 1.71 -9.76
C SER A 198 11.79 2.63 -10.95
N GLY A 199 12.18 3.90 -10.81
CA GLY A 199 11.94 4.96 -11.78
C GLY A 199 10.56 5.62 -11.70
N SER A 200 9.63 5.09 -10.90
CA SER A 200 8.32 5.71 -10.65
C SER A 200 8.49 7.03 -9.90
N GLU A 201 7.64 8.00 -10.22
CA GLU A 201 7.64 9.28 -9.51
C GLU A 201 6.81 9.17 -8.23
N VAL A 202 7.39 9.57 -7.10
CA VAL A 202 6.76 9.50 -5.79
C VAL A 202 6.70 10.90 -5.20
N THR A 203 5.48 11.37 -4.95
CA THR A 203 5.21 12.62 -4.23
C THR A 203 4.92 12.31 -2.77
N VAL A 204 5.65 12.97 -1.89
CA VAL A 204 5.60 12.74 -0.45
C VAL A 204 5.40 14.04 0.31
N ILE A 205 4.86 13.91 1.52
CA ILE A 205 4.79 14.97 2.51
C ILE A 205 5.63 14.53 3.70
N GLY A 206 6.51 15.40 4.17
CA GLY A 206 7.39 15.05 5.27
C GLY A 206 7.99 16.20 6.07
N SER A 207 9.01 15.88 6.87
CA SER A 207 9.81 16.86 7.62
C SER A 207 11.25 16.78 7.20
N LEU A 208 11.89 17.94 7.15
CA LEU A 208 13.32 18.05 6.95
C LEU A 208 14.03 18.20 8.30
N SER A 209 15.24 17.65 8.38
CA SER A 209 16.19 17.99 9.44
C SER A 209 16.58 19.47 9.36
N GLU A 210 17.14 20.00 10.45
CA GLU A 210 17.58 21.41 10.51
C GLU A 210 18.59 21.77 9.40
N ASP A 211 19.48 20.83 9.08
CA ASP A 211 20.48 20.95 8.01
C ASP A 211 19.93 20.64 6.61
N LYS A 212 18.65 20.26 6.51
CA LYS A 212 17.93 19.90 5.28
C LYS A 212 18.55 18.73 4.50
N ARG A 213 19.41 17.93 5.12
CA ARG A 213 20.04 16.75 4.49
C ARG A 213 19.27 15.45 4.73
N HIS A 214 18.27 15.46 5.60
CA HIS A 214 17.41 14.30 5.84
C HIS A 214 15.94 14.69 5.74
N MET A 215 15.16 13.83 5.10
CA MET A 215 13.71 13.95 5.05
C MET A 215 13.08 12.69 5.66
N LEU A 216 12.27 12.83 6.70
CA LEU A 216 11.35 11.78 7.13
C LEU A 216 10.05 11.93 6.35
N VAL A 217 9.56 10.85 5.74
CA VAL A 217 8.25 10.81 5.06
C VAL A 217 7.16 10.37 6.03
N TRP A 218 6.04 11.09 5.99
CA TRP A 218 4.89 10.90 6.89
C TRP A 218 3.72 10.37 6.08
N GLU A 219 3.61 10.83 4.84
CA GLU A 219 2.56 10.47 3.89
C GLU A 219 3.15 10.43 2.49
N ILE A 220 2.84 9.38 1.75
CA ILE A 220 2.98 9.37 0.29
C ILE A 220 1.67 9.92 -0.28
N ALA A 221 1.74 11.10 -0.87
CA ALA A 221 0.59 11.74 -1.51
C ALA A 221 0.28 11.10 -2.86
N LYS A 222 1.31 10.66 -3.61
CA LYS A 222 1.15 10.11 -4.95
C LYS A 222 2.29 9.15 -5.32
N ILE A 223 1.98 8.07 -6.03
CA ILE A 223 2.93 7.21 -6.73
C ILE A 223 2.48 7.10 -8.18
N GLU A 224 3.35 7.46 -9.12
CA GLU A 224 3.08 7.37 -10.55
C GLU A 224 3.83 6.20 -11.17
N VAL A 225 3.11 5.13 -11.42
CA VAL A 225 3.67 3.89 -11.98
C VAL A 225 3.24 3.77 -13.44
N ALA A 226 4.22 3.62 -14.33
CA ALA A 226 3.94 3.29 -15.73
C ALA A 226 3.60 1.80 -15.82
N VAL A 227 2.35 1.47 -16.10
CA VAL A 227 1.89 0.07 -16.22
C VAL A 227 1.39 -0.18 -17.62
N LYS A 228 2.09 -1.10 -18.30
CA LYS A 228 1.64 -1.66 -19.57
C LYS A 228 1.16 -3.10 -19.37
N TYR A 229 -0.08 -3.36 -19.79
CA TYR A 229 -0.63 -4.70 -19.87
C TYR A 229 -0.49 -5.21 -21.31
N HIS A 230 -0.12 -6.48 -21.46
CA HIS A 230 0.01 -7.12 -22.79
C HIS A 230 -1.32 -7.65 -23.32
N LYS A 231 -2.29 -7.82 -22.43
CA LYS A 231 -3.65 -8.31 -22.68
C LYS A 231 -4.64 -7.44 -21.91
N ASN A 232 -5.90 -7.45 -22.32
CA ASN A 232 -6.97 -6.79 -21.58
C ASN A 232 -7.17 -7.50 -20.23
N LEU A 233 -7.54 -6.77 -19.19
CA LEU A 233 -7.87 -7.37 -17.90
C LEU A 233 -9.39 -7.30 -17.69
N ILE A 234 -10.03 -8.42 -17.38
CA ILE A 234 -11.48 -8.49 -17.19
C ILE A 234 -11.78 -9.03 -15.80
N PHE A 235 -12.45 -8.26 -14.96
CA PHE A 235 -12.88 -8.71 -13.63
C PHE A 235 -14.25 -9.37 -13.70
N ILE A 236 -14.34 -10.58 -13.14
CA ILE A 236 -15.56 -11.37 -13.07
C ILE A 236 -15.82 -11.67 -11.59
N HIS A 237 -17.03 -11.36 -11.13
CA HIS A 237 -17.44 -11.58 -9.74
C HIS A 237 -18.88 -12.13 -9.73
N PRO A 238 -19.20 -13.15 -8.90
CA PRO A 238 -20.51 -13.81 -8.90
C PRO A 238 -21.70 -12.87 -8.68
N ASN A 239 -21.50 -11.82 -7.87
CA ASN A 239 -22.52 -10.80 -7.58
C ASN A 239 -22.49 -9.58 -8.53
N LEU A 240 -21.68 -9.60 -9.60
CA LEU A 240 -21.75 -8.59 -10.66
C LEU A 240 -22.73 -9.03 -11.76
N LYS A 241 -23.49 -8.09 -12.31
CA LYS A 241 -24.38 -8.36 -13.44
C LYS A 241 -23.61 -8.61 -14.74
N ASP A 242 -22.54 -7.85 -14.94
CA ASP A 242 -21.72 -7.88 -16.16
C ASP A 242 -20.22 -7.90 -15.80
N PRO A 243 -19.36 -8.54 -16.61
CA PRO A 243 -17.90 -8.46 -16.46
C PRO A 243 -17.38 -7.02 -16.53
N CYS A 244 -16.34 -6.72 -15.75
CA CYS A 244 -15.82 -5.36 -15.58
C CYS A 244 -14.39 -5.23 -16.15
N PRO A 245 -14.18 -4.75 -17.40
CA PRO A 245 -12.87 -4.63 -18.04
C PRO A 245 -12.05 -3.43 -17.52
N VAL A 246 -10.76 -3.59 -17.24
CA VAL A 246 -9.88 -2.47 -16.83
C VAL A 246 -9.84 -1.40 -17.93
N GLY A 247 -10.51 -0.27 -17.69
CA GLY A 247 -10.75 0.82 -18.64
C GLY A 247 -12.01 1.61 -18.27
N ASP A 248 -12.20 2.78 -18.86
CA ASP A 248 -13.42 3.57 -18.61
C ASP A 248 -14.64 2.83 -19.18
N LYS A 249 -15.67 2.62 -18.36
CA LYS A 249 -16.98 2.23 -18.90
C LYS A 249 -17.49 3.41 -19.75
N PRO A 250 -18.07 3.18 -20.94
CA PRO A 250 -18.84 4.22 -21.61
C PRO A 250 -19.86 4.77 -20.61
N SER A 251 -19.88 6.08 -20.42
CA SER A 251 -20.58 6.71 -19.31
C SER A 251 -22.07 6.38 -19.33
N ASP A 252 -22.53 5.55 -18.39
CA ASP A 252 -23.88 5.67 -17.88
C ASP A 252 -23.82 6.52 -16.62
N SER A 253 -24.50 7.65 -16.72
CA SER A 253 -24.61 8.74 -15.76
C SER A 253 -24.85 8.25 -14.33
N LEU A 254 -23.88 8.43 -13.44
CA LEU A 254 -24.14 8.74 -12.06
C LEU A 254 -23.14 9.80 -11.56
N THR A 255 -23.70 10.93 -11.16
CA THR A 255 -23.11 12.12 -10.56
C THR A 255 -21.84 11.85 -9.74
N SER A 256 -20.75 12.46 -10.20
CA SER A 256 -19.42 12.42 -9.59
C SER A 256 -19.44 12.93 -8.14
N LEU A 257 -19.17 12.05 -7.18
CA LEU A 257 -18.46 12.44 -5.97
C LEU A 257 -17.00 12.67 -6.38
N LYS A 258 -16.68 13.92 -6.74
CA LYS A 258 -15.29 14.38 -6.87
C LYS A 258 -14.65 14.34 -5.48
N VAL A 259 -14.00 13.24 -5.16
CA VAL A 259 -12.91 13.23 -4.18
C VAL A 259 -11.68 12.72 -4.93
N PRO A 260 -10.67 13.56 -5.20
CA PRO A 260 -9.39 13.08 -5.69
C PRO A 260 -8.65 12.44 -4.50
N THR A 261 -8.96 11.16 -4.22
CA THR A 261 -8.30 10.37 -3.16
C THR A 261 -7.29 9.36 -3.72
N ASP A 262 -7.00 9.39 -5.02
CA ASP A 262 -6.15 8.37 -5.64
C ASP A 262 -4.67 8.75 -5.51
N SER A 263 -4.04 8.18 -4.49
CA SER A 263 -2.60 8.29 -4.22
C SER A 263 -1.75 7.42 -5.13
N MET A 264 -2.34 6.59 -6.01
CA MET A 264 -1.58 5.78 -6.95
C MET A 264 -2.12 5.97 -8.37
N MET A 265 -1.32 6.59 -9.22
CA MET A 265 -1.69 6.96 -10.57
C MET A 265 -0.99 6.05 -11.58
N PHE A 266 -1.77 5.45 -12.47
CA PHE A 266 -1.27 4.57 -13.53
C PHE A 266 -1.11 5.37 -14.82
N LEU A 267 0.12 5.47 -15.31
CA LEU A 267 0.45 6.19 -16.55
C LEU A 267 0.51 5.19 -17.72
N GLY A 268 -0.34 5.38 -18.76
CA GLY A 268 -0.33 4.60 -20.01
C GLY A 268 -1.70 4.47 -20.70
N GLU A 269 -1.72 4.34 -22.03
CA GLU A 269 -2.92 3.97 -22.80
C GLU A 269 -3.29 2.51 -22.57
N MET A 270 -4.58 2.24 -22.40
CA MET A 270 -5.13 0.91 -22.21
C MET A 270 -5.63 0.36 -23.54
N ASN A 271 -5.30 -0.88 -23.84
CA ASN A 271 -6.02 -1.61 -24.88
C ASN A 271 -7.46 -1.79 -24.34
N THR A 272 -8.40 -1.00 -24.86
CA THR A 272 -9.84 -1.25 -24.66
C THR A 272 -10.36 -1.84 -25.95
N SER A 273 -10.27 -3.17 -26.10
CA SER A 273 -11.09 -3.85 -27.10
C SER A 273 -12.27 -4.49 -26.38
N VAL A 274 -13.42 -3.82 -26.48
CA VAL A 274 -14.73 -4.45 -26.29
C VAL A 274 -15.13 -4.97 -27.66
N SER A 275 -15.14 -6.28 -27.83
CA SER A 275 -15.86 -6.94 -28.92
C SER A 275 -17.04 -7.69 -28.28
N TYR A 276 -18.24 -7.24 -28.62
CA TYR A 276 -19.54 -7.81 -28.23
C TYR A 276 -19.73 -9.23 -28.79
#